data_AF-G2T3W3-F1
#
_entry.id   AF-G2T3W3-F1
#
_cell.length_a   1.000
_cell.length_b   1.000
_cell.length_c   1.000
_cell.angle_alpha   90.00
_cell.angle_beta   90.00
_cell.angle_gamma   90.00
#
_symmetry.space_group_name_H-M   'P 1'
#
loop_
_entity.id
_entity.type
_entity.pdbx_description
1 polymer ?
#
loop_
_entity_poly.entity_id
_entity_poly.type
_entity_poly.pdbx_seq_one_letter_code
_entity_poly.pdbx_strand_id
1 'polypeptide(L)'
;MSYNNLAINNANFNLEGKLATLWFDNLLLGTGKELVEKVMEDVAEKEQWSSDTFKEMKKVQISSETLLPSISFMDESIIEDDYFKDAADVLKDKYAKELSSPKTYGGAMHEIVWEGFGIANSVKYWTLLNAKANCTFLPMDMEQQMLGKVFGSTTDMGYSNFSDIITAIIPDISEYSWDEIIEIRHHNYWTQFRKKLTELSESIEDKKLGQDILEEIVRKDLIEMAQRFRPQVTKNIVKGVVSNIPLPIPINPVSVVCTGYDIMKEIDFDKKYGWIYFYLDNKK
;
A
#
# COMPACT_ATOMS: atom_id res chain seq x y z
N MET A 1 4.71 -30.56 -1.22
CA MET A 1 4.32 -29.38 -0.41
C MET A 1 2.82 -29.20 -0.63
N SER A 2 1.97 -29.07 0.40
CA SER A 2 0.54 -28.88 0.15
C SER A 2 0.31 -27.52 -0.54
N TYR A 3 -0.66 -27.44 -1.46
CA TYR A 3 -0.99 -26.21 -2.19
C TYR A 3 -1.26 -25.02 -1.24
N ASN A 4 -1.82 -25.32 -0.05
CA ASN A 4 -2.01 -24.35 1.03
C ASN A 4 -0.70 -23.73 1.55
N ASN A 5 0.36 -24.51 1.74
CA ASN A 5 1.63 -23.97 2.25
C ASN A 5 2.31 -23.00 1.26
N LEU A 6 2.08 -23.19 -0.04
CA LEU A 6 2.61 -22.28 -1.08
C LEU A 6 1.81 -20.96 -1.10
N ALA A 7 0.49 -21.04 -0.98
CA ALA A 7 -0.39 -19.86 -0.91
C ALA A 7 -0.18 -19.04 0.38
N ILE A 8 0.08 -19.70 1.52
CA ILE A 8 0.36 -19.05 2.82
C ILE A 8 1.70 -18.32 2.80
N ASN A 9 2.74 -18.91 2.19
CA ASN A 9 4.05 -18.25 2.06
C ASN A 9 3.99 -17.00 1.17
N ASN A 10 3.17 -17.01 0.11
CA ASN A 10 2.99 -15.86 -0.79
C ASN A 10 2.15 -14.73 -0.20
N ALA A 11 1.40 -14.98 0.88
CA ALA A 11 0.59 -13.96 1.52
C ALA A 11 1.39 -13.05 2.48
N ASN A 12 2.65 -13.42 2.74
CA ASN A 12 3.67 -12.75 3.55
C ASN A 12 3.13 -11.70 4.55
N PHE A 13 2.42 -12.18 5.58
CA PHE A 13 1.82 -11.36 6.65
C PHE A 13 2.83 -10.91 7.72
N ASN A 14 4.09 -10.74 7.33
CA ASN A 14 5.18 -10.24 8.14
C ASN A 14 5.28 -8.70 7.98
N LEU A 15 6.49 -8.11 8.11
CA LEU A 15 6.72 -6.68 7.93
C LEU A 15 6.16 -6.16 6.59
N GLU A 16 6.45 -6.85 5.48
CA GLU A 16 6.02 -6.45 4.14
C GLU A 16 4.50 -6.51 3.98
N GLY A 17 3.85 -7.52 4.57
CA GLY A 17 2.39 -7.63 4.58
C GLY A 17 1.70 -6.54 5.39
N LYS A 18 2.26 -6.16 6.54
CA LYS A 18 1.75 -5.03 7.36
C LYS A 18 1.91 -3.70 6.61
N LEU A 19 3.07 -3.47 6.00
CA LEU A 19 3.33 -2.31 5.15
C LEU A 19 2.34 -2.24 3.98
N ALA A 20 2.16 -3.36 3.27
CA ALA A 20 1.23 -3.46 2.17
C ALA A 20 -0.22 -3.21 2.64
N THR A 21 -0.60 -3.71 3.82
CA THR A 21 -1.92 -3.49 4.41
C THR A 21 -2.15 -2.02 4.75
N LEU A 22 -1.15 -1.27 5.19
CA LEU A 22 -1.34 0.16 5.36
C LEU A 22 -1.50 0.83 4.00
N TRP A 23 -0.62 0.52 3.07
CA TRP A 23 -0.43 1.31 1.85
C TRP A 23 -1.37 0.98 0.70
N PHE A 24 -1.90 -0.23 0.59
CA PHE A 24 -2.76 -0.60 -0.54
C PHE A 24 -4.21 -0.74 -0.08
N ASP A 25 -5.11 -0.20 -0.90
CA ASP A 25 -6.55 -0.27 -0.59
C ASP A 25 -7.04 -1.72 -0.61
N ASN A 26 -6.46 -2.54 -1.49
CA ASN A 26 -6.72 -3.96 -1.59
C ASN A 26 -5.41 -4.74 -1.66
N LEU A 27 -5.41 -5.93 -1.07
CA LEU A 27 -4.35 -6.91 -1.17
C LEU A 27 -4.87 -8.09 -1.97
N LEU A 28 -4.24 -8.35 -3.12
CA LEU A 28 -4.67 -9.40 -4.03
C LEU A 28 -3.92 -10.69 -3.71
N LEU A 29 -4.68 -11.76 -3.53
CA LEU A 29 -4.14 -13.10 -3.50
C LEU A 29 -4.43 -13.78 -4.83
N GLY A 30 -3.37 -14.33 -5.44
CA GLY A 30 -3.43 -15.08 -6.71
C GLY A 30 -4.09 -16.44 -6.56
N THR A 31 -5.31 -16.47 -6.01
CA THR A 31 -6.05 -17.70 -5.77
C THR A 31 -7.56 -17.46 -5.69
N GLY A 32 -8.31 -18.55 -5.75
CA GLY A 32 -9.76 -18.53 -5.71
C GLY A 32 -10.32 -18.14 -4.35
N LYS A 33 -11.57 -17.66 -4.35
CA LYS A 33 -12.20 -17.09 -3.15
C LYS A 33 -12.21 -18.03 -1.94
N GLU A 34 -12.51 -19.31 -2.14
CA GLU A 34 -12.52 -20.30 -1.06
C GLU A 34 -11.12 -20.48 -0.45
N LEU A 35 -10.07 -20.47 -1.26
CA LEU A 35 -8.70 -20.59 -0.76
C LEU A 35 -8.25 -19.31 -0.05
N VAL A 36 -8.66 -18.13 -0.53
CA VAL A 36 -8.44 -16.87 0.18
C VAL A 36 -9.05 -16.95 1.58
N GLU A 37 -10.31 -17.36 1.72
CA GLU A 37 -10.96 -17.45 3.03
C GLU A 37 -10.21 -18.39 3.97
N LYS A 38 -9.75 -19.53 3.46
CA LYS A 38 -8.98 -20.50 4.25
C LYS A 38 -7.61 -19.96 4.68
N VAL A 39 -6.88 -19.29 3.79
CA VAL A 39 -5.61 -18.63 4.12
C VAL A 39 -5.82 -17.57 5.20
N MET A 40 -6.90 -16.80 5.09
CA MET A 40 -7.26 -15.78 6.08
C MET A 40 -7.58 -16.37 7.45
N GLU A 41 -8.29 -17.50 7.50
CA GLU A 41 -8.58 -18.22 8.76
C GLU A 41 -7.28 -18.75 9.40
N ASP A 42 -6.43 -19.42 8.62
CA ASP A 42 -5.15 -19.97 9.09
C ASP A 42 -4.24 -18.86 9.67
N VAL A 43 -4.19 -17.70 9.01
CA VAL A 43 -3.40 -16.55 9.43
C VAL A 43 -4.00 -15.88 10.65
N ALA A 44 -5.33 -15.72 10.69
CA ALA A 44 -6.01 -15.15 11.85
C ALA A 44 -5.75 -15.96 13.12
N GLU A 45 -5.73 -17.29 13.02
CA GLU A 45 -5.38 -18.17 14.14
C GLU A 45 -3.92 -17.98 14.56
N LYS A 46 -2.99 -18.02 13.59
CA LYS A 46 -1.55 -17.90 13.85
C LYS A 46 -1.17 -16.56 14.48
N GLU A 47 -1.69 -15.47 13.93
CA GLU A 47 -1.40 -14.10 14.34
C GLU A 47 -2.35 -13.60 15.45
N GLN A 48 -3.25 -14.47 15.92
CA GLN A 48 -4.23 -14.20 16.98
C GLN A 48 -5.06 -12.94 16.73
N TRP A 49 -5.57 -12.78 15.51
CA TRP A 49 -6.36 -11.60 15.14
C TRP A 49 -7.63 -11.48 15.97
N SER A 50 -7.96 -10.25 16.35
CA SER A 50 -9.29 -9.95 16.86
C SER A 50 -10.36 -10.19 15.80
N SER A 51 -11.62 -10.34 16.23
CA SER A 51 -12.76 -10.48 15.31
C SER A 51 -12.89 -9.26 14.39
N ASP A 52 -12.52 -8.08 14.87
CA ASP A 52 -12.60 -6.84 14.08
C ASP A 52 -11.50 -6.82 13.02
N THR A 53 -10.25 -7.13 13.40
CA THR A 53 -9.15 -7.26 12.44
C THR A 53 -9.42 -8.31 11.38
N PHE A 54 -9.92 -9.50 11.76
CA PHE A 54 -10.29 -10.52 10.79
C PHE A 54 -11.34 -10.00 9.79
N LYS A 55 -12.38 -9.30 10.29
CA LYS A 55 -13.43 -8.74 9.45
C LYS A 55 -12.91 -7.66 8.52
N GLU A 56 -12.04 -6.78 8.99
CA GLU A 56 -11.43 -5.74 8.15
C GLU A 56 -10.49 -6.34 7.12
N MET A 57 -9.65 -7.30 7.51
CA MET A 57 -8.75 -7.97 6.59
C MET A 57 -9.50 -8.73 5.50
N LYS A 58 -10.68 -9.33 5.78
CA LYS A 58 -11.53 -9.92 4.72
C LYS A 58 -12.06 -8.91 3.69
N LYS A 59 -12.10 -7.61 4.01
CA LYS A 59 -12.47 -6.57 3.04
C LYS A 59 -11.28 -6.14 2.19
N VAL A 60 -10.09 -6.11 2.79
CA VAL A 60 -8.84 -5.70 2.14
C VAL A 60 -8.32 -6.83 1.25
N GLN A 61 -8.38 -8.06 1.72
CA GLN A 61 -7.87 -9.24 1.03
C GLN A 61 -8.92 -9.73 0.03
N ILE A 62 -8.63 -9.54 -1.25
CA ILE A 62 -9.54 -9.87 -2.34
C ILE A 62 -8.97 -11.01 -3.18
N SER A 63 -9.84 -11.97 -3.52
CA SER A 63 -9.52 -12.98 -4.51
C SER A 63 -9.44 -12.32 -5.87
N SER A 64 -8.41 -12.68 -6.59
CA SER A 64 -8.15 -12.21 -7.93
C SER A 64 -9.22 -12.64 -8.96
N GLU A 65 -9.97 -13.72 -8.70
CA GLU A 65 -11.18 -14.09 -9.47
C GLU A 65 -12.25 -13.00 -9.43
N THR A 66 -12.27 -12.16 -8.40
CA THR A 66 -13.21 -11.03 -8.30
C THR A 66 -12.92 -9.98 -9.38
N LEU A 67 -11.65 -9.75 -9.70
CA LEU A 67 -11.22 -8.76 -10.69
C LEU A 67 -11.07 -9.36 -12.10
N LEU A 68 -10.72 -10.64 -12.18
CA LEU A 68 -10.51 -11.37 -13.42
C LEU A 68 -11.32 -12.69 -13.42
N PRO A 69 -12.66 -12.63 -13.44
CA PRO A 69 -13.53 -13.82 -13.25
C PRO A 69 -13.43 -14.83 -14.40
N SER A 70 -12.92 -14.43 -15.55
CA SER A 70 -12.74 -15.30 -16.72
C SER A 70 -11.32 -15.86 -16.84
N ILE A 71 -10.43 -15.56 -15.89
CA ILE A 71 -9.01 -15.94 -15.97
C ILE A 71 -8.64 -16.76 -14.75
N SER A 72 -8.38 -18.04 -14.98
CA SER A 72 -7.82 -18.92 -13.95
C SER A 72 -6.34 -18.58 -13.74
N PHE A 73 -5.87 -18.68 -12.49
CA PHE A 73 -4.45 -18.54 -12.14
C PHE A 73 -3.55 -19.56 -12.84
N MET A 74 -4.11 -20.62 -13.44
CA MET A 74 -3.39 -21.64 -14.24
C MET A 74 -3.81 -21.64 -15.72
N ASP A 75 -4.35 -20.52 -16.23
CA ASP A 75 -4.78 -20.45 -17.62
C ASP A 75 -3.58 -20.32 -18.58
N GLU A 76 -3.13 -21.47 -19.10
CA GLU A 76 -2.02 -21.58 -20.06
C GLU A 76 -2.28 -20.82 -21.36
N SER A 77 -3.54 -20.58 -21.74
CA SER A 77 -3.87 -19.83 -22.96
C SER A 77 -3.43 -18.38 -22.90
N ILE A 78 -3.10 -17.92 -21.70
CA ILE A 78 -2.71 -16.56 -21.44
C ILE A 78 -1.21 -16.44 -21.39
N ILE A 79 -0.41 -17.50 -21.26
CA ILE A 79 1.06 -17.37 -21.17
C ILE A 79 1.65 -17.01 -22.55
N GLU A 80 2.41 -15.92 -22.62
CA GLU A 80 3.22 -15.63 -23.82
C GLU A 80 4.49 -16.48 -23.78
N ASP A 81 4.90 -17.04 -24.93
CA ASP A 81 6.05 -17.95 -25.02
C ASP A 81 7.34 -17.36 -24.42
N ASP A 82 7.51 -16.05 -24.48
CA ASP A 82 8.67 -15.34 -23.94
C ASP A 82 8.70 -15.38 -22.40
N TYR A 83 7.55 -15.33 -21.71
CA TYR A 83 7.51 -15.40 -20.24
C TYR A 83 7.94 -16.77 -19.74
N PHE A 84 7.47 -17.84 -20.36
CA PHE A 84 7.85 -19.19 -19.97
C PHE A 84 9.35 -19.42 -20.20
N LYS A 85 9.88 -18.95 -21.32
CA LYS A 85 11.31 -19.04 -21.63
C LYS A 85 12.15 -18.29 -20.60
N ASP A 86 11.78 -17.06 -20.25
CA ASP A 86 12.51 -16.25 -19.28
C ASP A 86 12.48 -16.89 -17.88
N ALA A 87 11.34 -17.44 -17.46
CA ALA A 87 11.19 -18.15 -16.19
C ALA A 87 12.02 -19.45 -16.16
N ALA A 88 11.98 -20.23 -17.25
CA ALA A 88 12.82 -21.41 -17.39
C ALA A 88 14.31 -21.05 -17.35
N ASP A 89 14.71 -19.92 -17.93
CA ASP A 89 16.09 -19.44 -17.88
C ASP A 89 16.51 -19.00 -16.48
N VAL A 90 15.63 -18.39 -15.67
CA VAL A 90 15.92 -18.11 -14.24
C VAL A 90 16.10 -19.41 -13.45
N LEU A 91 15.29 -20.42 -13.74
CA LEU A 91 15.33 -21.71 -13.03
C LEU A 91 16.52 -22.60 -13.42
N LYS A 92 17.03 -22.48 -14.65
CA LYS A 92 18.24 -23.21 -15.07
C LYS A 92 19.43 -22.90 -14.18
N ASP A 93 19.56 -21.68 -13.67
CA ASP A 93 20.63 -21.30 -12.76
C ASP A 93 20.47 -21.98 -11.40
N LYS A 94 19.25 -22.04 -10.86
CA LYS A 94 18.92 -22.76 -9.61
C LYS A 94 19.22 -24.26 -9.71
N TYR A 95 18.93 -24.87 -10.86
CA TYR A 95 19.08 -26.31 -11.09
C TYR A 95 20.37 -26.70 -11.86
N ALA A 96 21.33 -25.78 -11.99
CA ALA A 96 22.51 -25.97 -12.84
C ALA A 96 23.32 -27.24 -12.50
N LYS A 97 23.40 -27.57 -11.21
CA LYS A 97 24.11 -28.75 -10.72
C LYS A 97 23.40 -30.04 -11.10
N GLU A 98 22.08 -30.09 -10.94
CA GLU A 98 21.23 -31.23 -11.24
C GLU A 98 21.13 -31.47 -12.76
N LEU A 99 21.15 -30.40 -13.55
CA LEU A 99 21.20 -30.44 -15.02
C LEU A 99 22.52 -30.99 -15.56
N SER A 100 23.64 -30.84 -14.82
CA SER A 100 24.94 -31.36 -15.25
C SER A 100 25.07 -32.89 -15.13
N SER A 101 24.13 -33.55 -14.45
CA SER A 101 24.16 -34.99 -14.19
C SER A 101 23.05 -35.73 -14.95
N PRO A 102 23.39 -36.72 -15.80
CA PRO A 102 22.38 -37.49 -16.55
C PRO A 102 21.36 -38.20 -15.66
N LYS A 103 21.73 -38.51 -14.42
CA LYS A 103 20.90 -39.25 -13.45
C LYS A 103 19.80 -38.37 -12.84
N THR A 104 20.00 -37.06 -12.80
CA THR A 104 19.11 -36.06 -12.19
C THR A 104 18.46 -35.14 -13.21
N TYR A 105 18.99 -35.12 -14.45
CA TYR A 105 18.54 -34.26 -15.54
C TYR A 105 17.03 -34.30 -15.79
N GLY A 106 16.44 -35.50 -15.88
CA GLY A 106 15.01 -35.63 -16.17
C GLY A 106 14.12 -35.03 -15.08
N GLY A 107 14.50 -35.22 -13.81
CA GLY A 107 13.80 -34.60 -12.68
C GLY A 107 13.99 -33.08 -12.66
N ALA A 108 15.22 -32.61 -12.87
CA ALA A 108 15.50 -31.17 -12.93
C ALA A 108 14.73 -30.46 -14.05
N MET A 109 14.66 -31.05 -15.25
CA MET A 109 13.86 -30.47 -16.33
C MET A 109 12.36 -30.49 -16.04
N HIS A 110 11.85 -31.51 -15.35
CA HIS A 110 10.45 -31.54 -14.92
C HIS A 110 10.14 -30.39 -13.96
N GLU A 111 11.00 -30.17 -12.95
CA GLU A 111 10.84 -29.07 -12.00
C GLU A 111 10.99 -27.70 -12.67
N ILE A 112 11.97 -27.52 -13.58
CA ILE A 112 12.13 -26.27 -14.33
C ILE A 112 10.87 -25.94 -15.13
N VAL A 113 10.26 -26.94 -15.77
CA VAL A 113 9.02 -26.74 -16.53
C VAL A 113 7.87 -26.37 -15.59
N TRP A 114 7.64 -27.14 -14.52
CA TRP A 114 6.52 -26.88 -13.61
C TRP A 114 6.66 -25.60 -12.80
N GLU A 115 7.82 -25.36 -12.18
CA GLU A 115 8.10 -24.11 -11.48
C GLU A 115 8.10 -22.93 -12.46
N GLY A 116 8.59 -23.13 -13.69
CA GLY A 116 8.62 -22.10 -14.73
C GLY A 116 7.23 -21.65 -15.15
N PHE A 117 6.30 -22.59 -15.32
CA PHE A 117 4.89 -22.28 -15.52
C PHE A 117 4.32 -21.50 -14.33
N GLY A 118 4.58 -21.92 -13.10
CA GLY A 118 4.10 -21.23 -11.91
C GLY A 118 4.59 -19.78 -11.82
N ILE A 119 5.87 -19.53 -12.05
CA ILE A 119 6.48 -18.19 -11.99
C ILE A 119 5.97 -17.30 -13.13
N ALA A 120 6.01 -17.80 -14.37
CA ALA A 120 5.55 -17.05 -15.54
C ALA A 120 4.09 -16.64 -15.39
N ASN A 121 3.26 -17.55 -14.88
CA ASN A 121 1.85 -17.29 -14.65
C ASN A 121 1.63 -16.28 -13.54
N SER A 122 2.33 -16.39 -12.42
CA SER A 122 2.24 -15.43 -11.31
C SER A 122 2.55 -13.99 -11.76
N VAL A 123 3.64 -13.81 -12.52
CA VAL A 123 4.03 -12.49 -13.04
C VAL A 123 3.01 -11.97 -14.06
N LYS A 124 2.57 -12.81 -15.03
CA LYS A 124 1.59 -12.37 -16.02
C LYS A 124 0.24 -12.03 -15.39
N TYR A 125 -0.18 -12.83 -14.44
CA TYR A 125 -1.42 -12.65 -13.71
C TYR A 125 -1.39 -11.34 -12.92
N TRP A 126 -0.28 -11.04 -12.24
CA TRP A 126 -0.08 -9.74 -11.62
C TRP A 126 -0.16 -8.59 -12.64
N THR A 127 0.49 -8.69 -13.81
CA THR A 127 0.42 -7.65 -14.84
C THR A 127 -1.02 -7.36 -15.28
N LEU A 128 -1.83 -8.42 -15.46
CA LEU A 128 -3.24 -8.29 -15.82
C LEU A 128 -4.07 -7.67 -14.70
N LEU A 129 -3.81 -8.04 -13.44
CA LEU A 129 -4.47 -7.45 -12.27
C LEU A 129 -4.12 -5.98 -12.10
N ASN A 130 -2.84 -5.63 -12.23
CA ASN A 130 -2.36 -4.27 -12.07
C ASN A 130 -2.92 -3.33 -13.15
N ALA A 131 -3.25 -3.87 -14.34
CA ALA A 131 -3.97 -3.13 -15.38
C ALA A 131 -5.45 -2.83 -15.02
N LYS A 132 -6.01 -3.47 -14.00
CA LYS A 132 -7.42 -3.32 -13.58
C LYS A 132 -7.58 -2.61 -12.25
N ALA A 133 -6.62 -2.75 -11.34
CA ALA A 133 -6.64 -2.15 -10.02
C ALA A 133 -5.21 -1.80 -9.58
N ASN A 134 -5.06 -0.72 -8.80
CA ASN A 134 -3.80 -0.41 -8.15
C ASN A 134 -3.51 -1.47 -7.09
N CYS A 135 -2.61 -2.40 -7.38
CA CYS A 135 -2.28 -3.51 -6.51
C CYS A 135 -0.77 -3.75 -6.45
N THR A 136 -0.33 -4.36 -5.35
CA THR A 136 1.07 -4.74 -5.17
C THR A 136 1.27 -6.22 -5.45
N PHE A 137 2.47 -6.56 -5.93
CA PHE A 137 2.97 -7.92 -5.97
C PHE A 137 4.02 -8.04 -4.88
N LEU A 138 3.94 -9.09 -4.06
CA LEU A 138 4.98 -9.43 -3.11
C LEU A 138 5.72 -10.66 -3.68
N PRO A 139 6.65 -10.46 -4.63
CA PRO A 139 7.30 -11.57 -5.32
C PRO A 139 8.24 -12.33 -4.38
N MET A 140 8.31 -13.65 -4.55
CA MET A 140 9.46 -14.45 -4.11
C MET A 140 10.70 -14.15 -4.95
N ASP A 141 11.90 -14.50 -4.47
CA ASP A 141 13.19 -14.25 -5.15
C ASP A 141 13.20 -14.59 -6.65
N MET A 142 12.55 -15.70 -7.04
CA MET A 142 12.50 -16.14 -8.43
C MET A 142 11.51 -15.33 -9.27
N GLU A 143 10.38 -14.93 -8.69
CA GLU A 143 9.41 -14.03 -9.32
C GLU A 143 10.01 -12.63 -9.46
N GLN A 144 10.82 -12.19 -8.50
CA GLN A 144 11.54 -10.92 -8.57
C GLN A 144 12.58 -10.92 -9.70
N GLN A 145 13.36 -11.99 -9.84
CA GLN A 145 14.28 -12.17 -10.96
C GLN A 145 13.55 -12.18 -12.30
N MET A 146 12.39 -12.84 -12.37
CA MET A 146 11.54 -12.86 -13.55
C MET A 146 11.01 -11.46 -13.92
N LEU A 147 10.51 -10.70 -12.94
CA LEU A 147 10.11 -9.30 -13.14
C LEU A 147 11.27 -8.47 -13.70
N GLY A 148 12.48 -8.65 -13.18
CA GLY A 148 13.67 -7.96 -13.67
C GLY A 148 14.05 -8.31 -15.11
N LYS A 149 13.73 -9.53 -15.59
CA LYS A 149 13.91 -9.90 -17.00
C LYS A 149 12.85 -9.28 -17.91
N VAL A 150 11.58 -9.35 -17.49
CA VAL A 150 10.43 -8.88 -18.30
C VAL A 150 10.41 -7.36 -18.41
N PHE A 151 10.63 -6.65 -17.30
CA PHE A 151 10.51 -5.20 -17.21
C PHE A 151 11.86 -4.47 -17.17
N GLY A 152 12.97 -5.22 -17.18
CA GLY A 152 14.32 -4.70 -16.97
C GLY A 152 14.65 -4.49 -15.48
N SER A 153 15.92 -4.28 -15.15
CA SER A 153 16.31 -3.85 -13.81
C SER A 153 15.88 -2.40 -13.61
N THR A 154 14.66 -2.19 -13.12
CA THR A 154 14.33 -0.91 -12.50
C THR A 154 15.09 -0.83 -11.19
N THR A 155 16.08 0.06 -11.09
CA THR A 155 16.52 0.55 -9.78
C THR A 155 15.29 1.19 -9.17
N ASP A 156 14.62 0.45 -8.28
CA ASP A 156 13.31 0.81 -7.74
C ASP A 156 13.45 1.93 -6.70
N MET A 157 13.82 3.12 -7.18
CA MET A 157 13.91 4.31 -6.36
C MET A 157 12.54 4.63 -5.75
N GLY A 158 11.44 4.38 -6.48
CA GLY A 158 10.08 4.64 -6.01
C GLY A 158 9.64 3.80 -4.80
N TYR A 159 9.73 2.46 -4.90
CA TYR A 159 9.32 1.59 -3.78
C TYR A 159 10.26 1.68 -2.59
N SER A 160 11.56 1.83 -2.84
CA SER A 160 12.52 1.97 -1.75
C SER A 160 12.40 3.33 -1.05
N ASN A 161 12.20 4.44 -1.78
CA ASN A 161 11.87 5.73 -1.16
C ASN A 161 10.58 5.66 -0.35
N PHE A 162 9.56 4.93 -0.83
CA PHE A 162 8.32 4.73 -0.11
C PHE A 162 8.51 3.96 1.21
N SER A 163 9.16 2.80 1.15
CA SER A 163 9.47 1.99 2.33
C SER A 163 10.32 2.77 3.34
N ASP A 164 11.35 3.49 2.86
CA ASP A 164 12.25 4.29 3.68
C ASP A 164 11.52 5.47 4.36
N ILE A 165 10.55 6.09 3.70
CA ILE A 165 9.74 7.20 4.26
C ILE A 165 8.74 6.67 5.30
N ILE A 166 8.03 5.56 5.02
CA ILE A 166 7.09 4.99 6.00
C ILE A 166 7.84 4.45 7.21
N THR A 167 8.96 3.77 7.01
CA THR A 167 9.82 3.31 8.11
C THR A 167 10.58 4.46 8.80
N ALA A 168 10.57 5.69 8.28
CA ALA A 168 11.01 6.85 9.05
C ALA A 168 9.93 7.38 10.01
N ILE A 169 8.66 7.15 9.67
CA ILE A 169 7.50 7.73 10.39
C ILE A 169 6.91 6.71 11.38
N ILE A 170 6.88 5.45 10.97
CA ILE A 170 6.47 4.30 11.78
C ILE A 170 7.70 3.37 11.86
N PRO A 171 8.67 3.71 12.73
CA PRO A 171 10.03 3.16 12.66
C PRO A 171 10.17 1.68 12.90
N ASP A 172 9.15 1.03 13.48
CA ASP A 172 9.14 -0.41 13.59
C ASP A 172 7.73 -0.99 13.44
N ILE A 173 7.21 -1.00 12.20
CA ILE A 173 5.94 -1.68 11.86
C ILE A 173 5.94 -3.16 12.27
N SER A 174 7.10 -3.78 12.44
CA SER A 174 7.17 -5.17 12.89
C SER A 174 6.65 -5.34 14.32
N GLU A 175 6.85 -4.34 15.18
CA GLU A 175 6.40 -4.32 16.58
C GLU A 175 4.88 -4.07 16.74
N TYR A 176 4.21 -3.52 15.73
CA TYR A 176 2.78 -3.25 15.79
C TYR A 176 1.99 -4.54 15.63
N SER A 177 1.05 -4.79 16.53
CA SER A 177 0.03 -5.82 16.36
C SER A 177 -0.85 -5.52 15.14
N TRP A 178 -1.50 -6.55 14.60
CA TRP A 178 -2.41 -6.37 13.47
C TRP A 178 -3.61 -5.47 13.80
N ASP A 179 -4.07 -5.46 15.06
CA ASP A 179 -5.10 -4.54 15.53
C ASP A 179 -4.64 -3.08 15.39
N GLU A 180 -3.41 -2.78 15.84
CA GLU A 180 -2.85 -1.43 15.69
C GLU A 180 -2.64 -1.06 14.21
N ILE A 181 -2.26 -2.02 13.34
CA ILE A 181 -2.17 -1.78 11.89
C ILE A 181 -3.53 -1.38 11.32
N ILE A 182 -4.61 -2.04 11.72
CA ILE A 182 -5.97 -1.72 11.29
C ILE A 182 -6.43 -0.38 11.87
N GLU A 183 -6.06 -0.05 13.11
CA GLU A 183 -6.34 1.27 13.71
C GLU A 183 -5.65 2.39 12.93
N ILE A 184 -4.36 2.23 12.60
CA ILE A 184 -3.59 3.19 11.80
C ILE A 184 -4.25 3.38 10.43
N ARG A 185 -4.63 2.27 9.76
CA ARG A 185 -5.31 2.31 8.46
C ARG A 185 -6.62 3.10 8.50
N HIS A 186 -7.35 3.05 9.61
CA HIS A 186 -8.60 3.76 9.81
C HIS A 186 -8.45 5.15 10.42
N HIS A 187 -7.22 5.63 10.62
CA HIS A 187 -6.98 6.98 11.10
C HIS A 187 -7.62 8.00 10.16
N ASN A 188 -8.34 8.97 10.72
CA ASN A 188 -9.11 9.97 9.95
C ASN A 188 -8.26 10.72 8.90
N TYR A 189 -6.96 10.81 9.17
CA TYR A 189 -5.98 11.52 8.35
C TYR A 189 -5.07 10.60 7.51
N TRP A 190 -5.28 9.27 7.54
CA TRP A 190 -4.46 8.30 6.81
C TRP A 190 -4.39 8.61 5.30
N THR A 191 -5.54 8.84 4.65
CA THR A 191 -5.59 9.11 3.21
C THR A 191 -4.83 10.37 2.83
N GLN A 192 -4.93 11.43 3.65
CA GLN A 192 -4.23 12.69 3.40
C GLN A 192 -2.72 12.52 3.57
N PHE A 193 -2.32 11.77 4.58
CA PHE A 193 -0.93 11.41 4.82
C PHE A 193 -0.34 10.56 3.69
N ARG A 194 -1.00 9.47 3.31
CA ARG A 194 -0.61 8.63 2.17
C ARG A 194 -0.42 9.45 0.90
N LYS A 195 -1.38 10.32 0.57
CA LYS A 195 -1.27 11.22 -0.58
C LYS A 195 -0.05 12.13 -0.51
N LYS A 196 0.19 12.77 0.64
CA LYS A 196 1.34 13.65 0.84
C LYS A 196 2.65 12.91 0.63
N LEU A 197 2.77 11.70 1.17
CA LEU A 197 3.97 10.89 1.01
C LEU A 197 4.19 10.44 -0.43
N THR A 198 3.13 10.10 -1.18
CA THR A 198 3.25 9.82 -2.62
C THR A 198 3.83 11.02 -3.37
N GLU A 199 3.31 12.22 -3.15
CA GLU A 199 3.82 13.47 -3.75
C GLU A 199 5.30 13.71 -3.39
N LEU A 200 5.71 13.39 -2.16
CA LEU A 200 7.11 13.48 -1.73
C LEU A 200 7.99 12.44 -2.41
N SER A 201 7.53 11.19 -2.52
CA SER A 201 8.30 10.11 -3.15
C SER A 201 8.57 10.39 -4.63
N GLU A 202 7.65 11.08 -5.32
CA GLU A 202 7.82 11.50 -6.72
C GLU A 202 8.79 12.67 -6.89
N SER A 203 9.08 13.42 -5.83
CA SER A 203 9.92 14.63 -5.88
C SER A 203 11.33 14.45 -5.32
N ILE A 204 11.62 13.30 -4.70
CA ILE A 204 12.91 13.01 -4.07
C ILE A 204 13.67 11.97 -4.90
N GLU A 205 14.81 12.35 -5.46
CA GLU A 205 15.71 11.45 -6.22
C GLU A 205 16.71 10.69 -5.33
N ASP A 206 17.00 11.17 -4.11
CA ASP A 206 18.03 10.61 -3.20
C ASP A 206 17.47 10.24 -1.82
N LYS A 207 17.69 8.99 -1.41
CA LYS A 207 17.20 8.36 -0.17
C LYS A 207 17.67 9.05 1.10
N LYS A 208 18.94 9.45 1.17
CA LYS A 208 19.50 10.05 2.39
C LYS A 208 18.99 11.47 2.62
N LEU A 209 18.53 12.11 1.54
CA LEU A 209 17.90 13.41 1.54
C LEU A 209 16.43 13.34 2.00
N GLY A 210 15.78 12.19 1.88
CA GLY A 210 14.33 12.05 2.06
C GLY A 210 13.83 12.29 3.49
N GLN A 211 14.56 11.84 4.51
CA GLN A 211 14.19 12.06 5.91
C GLN A 211 14.36 13.54 6.30
N ASP A 212 15.50 14.15 5.98
CA ASP A 212 15.76 15.57 6.25
C ASP A 212 14.74 16.47 5.53
N ILE A 213 14.38 16.13 4.29
CA ILE A 213 13.35 16.83 3.52
C ILE A 213 11.98 16.68 4.19
N LEU A 214 11.62 15.47 4.62
CA LEU A 214 10.34 15.24 5.31
C LEU A 214 10.27 16.07 6.60
N GLU A 215 11.32 16.07 7.43
CA GLU A 215 11.36 16.84 8.66
C GLU A 215 11.27 18.35 8.39
N GLU A 216 11.94 18.85 7.36
CA GLU A 216 11.87 20.26 6.97
C GLU A 216 10.46 20.64 6.48
N ILE A 217 9.78 19.76 5.74
CA ILE A 217 8.41 19.96 5.28
C ILE A 217 7.44 19.96 6.46
N VAL A 218 7.58 19.00 7.38
CA VAL A 218 6.82 18.98 8.65
C VAL A 218 7.02 20.28 9.41
N ARG A 219 8.28 20.71 9.59
CA ARG A 219 8.63 21.95 10.30
C ARG A 219 7.98 23.17 9.65
N LYS A 220 8.04 23.27 8.31
CA LYS A 220 7.45 24.36 7.54
C LYS A 220 5.94 24.39 7.71
N ASP A 221 5.26 23.26 7.55
CA ASP A 221 3.82 23.17 7.65
C ASP A 221 3.34 23.45 9.09
N LEU A 222 4.06 22.97 10.12
CA LEU A 222 3.79 23.32 11.52
C LEU A 222 3.91 24.84 11.79
N ILE A 223 4.93 25.49 11.21
CA ILE A 223 5.08 26.95 11.31
C ILE A 223 3.90 27.66 10.64
N GLU A 224 3.48 27.22 9.46
CA GLU A 224 2.35 27.81 8.74
C GLU A 224 1.03 27.61 9.50
N MET A 225 0.80 26.42 10.07
CA MET A 225 -0.31 26.13 10.98
C MET A 225 -0.30 27.08 12.19
N ALA A 226 0.85 27.21 12.87
CA ALA A 226 0.98 28.10 14.03
C ALA A 226 0.73 29.58 13.66
N GLN A 227 1.14 30.02 12.48
CA GLN A 227 0.88 31.38 11.99
C GLN A 227 -0.63 31.65 11.77
N ARG A 228 -1.42 30.65 11.37
CA ARG A 228 -2.88 30.79 11.23
C ARG A 228 -3.56 31.04 12.58
N PHE A 229 -3.09 30.40 13.64
CA PHE A 229 -3.63 30.56 14.99
C PHE A 229 -3.04 31.75 15.76
N ARG A 230 -2.03 32.43 15.20
CA ARG A 230 -1.57 33.70 15.76
C ARG A 230 -2.71 34.73 15.72
N PRO A 231 -2.97 35.46 16.83
CA PRO A 231 -4.02 36.47 16.86
C PRO A 231 -3.80 37.55 15.78
N GLN A 232 -4.64 37.57 14.74
CA GLN A 232 -4.70 38.68 13.79
C GLN A 232 -5.65 39.73 14.38
N VAL A 233 -5.09 40.66 15.16
CA VAL A 233 -5.79 41.72 15.92
C VAL A 233 -6.78 42.53 15.04
N THR A 234 -6.60 42.56 13.72
CA THR A 234 -7.40 43.32 12.78
C THR A 234 -8.70 42.66 12.30
N LYS A 235 -8.83 41.32 12.31
CA LYS A 235 -10.05 40.62 11.84
C LYS A 235 -11.20 40.61 12.85
N ASN A 236 -10.90 40.67 14.14
CA ASN A 236 -11.92 40.64 15.20
C ASN A 236 -12.70 41.96 15.33
N ILE A 237 -12.16 43.07 14.83
CA ILE A 237 -12.83 44.39 14.88
C ILE A 237 -13.99 44.46 13.88
N VAL A 238 -13.84 43.87 12.69
CA VAL A 238 -14.88 43.92 11.64
C VAL A 238 -16.07 43.03 11.98
N LYS A 239 -15.84 41.85 12.59
CA LYS A 239 -16.93 40.96 13.04
C LYS A 239 -17.80 41.60 14.13
N GLY A 240 -17.23 42.42 15.01
CA GLY A 240 -17.98 43.10 16.08
C GLY A 240 -18.85 44.27 15.63
N VAL A 241 -18.54 44.90 14.49
CA VAL A 241 -19.29 46.08 13.99
C VAL A 241 -20.46 45.67 13.10
N VAL A 242 -20.36 44.56 12.37
CA VAL A 242 -21.41 44.12 11.42
C VAL A 242 -22.45 43.20 12.08
N SER A 243 -22.13 42.54 13.21
CA SER A 243 -23.07 41.65 13.92
C SER A 243 -24.18 42.39 14.68
N ASN A 244 -24.09 43.72 14.82
CA ASN A 244 -25.03 44.56 15.59
C ASN A 244 -26.00 45.39 14.72
N ILE A 245 -26.07 45.15 13.40
CA ILE A 245 -27.07 45.83 12.55
C ILE A 245 -28.42 45.12 12.73
N PRO A 246 -29.45 45.78 13.30
CA PRO A 246 -30.75 45.15 13.50
C PRO A 246 -31.41 44.97 12.12
N LEU A 247 -31.61 43.73 11.68
CA LEU A 247 -32.39 43.40 10.48
C LEU A 247 -33.68 42.67 10.87
N PRO A 248 -34.82 42.96 10.22
CA PRO A 248 -36.12 42.37 10.55
C PRO A 248 -36.29 40.98 9.91
N ILE A 249 -35.34 40.08 10.16
CA ILE A 249 -35.34 38.70 9.63
C ILE A 249 -34.86 37.76 10.74
N PRO A 250 -35.55 36.64 11.04
CA PRO A 250 -35.19 35.73 12.15
C PRO A 250 -33.85 35.00 11.98
N ILE A 251 -33.25 35.06 10.79
CA ILE A 251 -31.93 34.49 10.49
C ILE A 251 -31.08 35.61 9.86
N ASN A 252 -29.97 35.97 10.51
CA ASN A 252 -29.04 36.96 9.98
C ASN A 252 -28.25 36.34 8.79
N PRO A 253 -28.45 36.78 7.54
CA PRO A 253 -27.79 36.19 6.37
C PRO A 253 -26.27 36.35 6.42
N VAL A 254 -25.75 37.39 7.09
CA VAL A 254 -24.31 37.57 7.30
C VAL A 254 -23.75 36.48 8.21
N SER A 255 -24.50 36.07 9.24
CA SER A 255 -24.10 35.00 10.15
C SER A 255 -23.98 33.66 9.42
N VAL A 256 -24.95 33.33 8.55
CA VAL A 256 -24.92 32.10 7.74
C VAL A 256 -23.77 32.11 6.74
N VAL A 257 -23.53 33.23 6.06
CA VAL A 257 -22.42 33.36 5.10
C VAL A 257 -21.06 33.32 5.80
N CYS A 258 -20.90 34.01 6.94
CA CYS A 258 -19.69 33.93 7.75
C CYS A 258 -19.45 32.52 8.29
N THR A 259 -20.51 31.82 8.72
CA THR A 259 -20.41 30.44 9.20
C THR A 259 -20.01 29.49 8.06
N GLY A 260 -20.62 29.62 6.88
CA GLY A 260 -20.23 28.84 5.70
C GLY A 260 -18.79 29.11 5.26
N TYR A 261 -18.34 30.37 5.27
CA TYR A 261 -16.97 30.75 4.95
C TYR A 261 -15.94 30.24 5.99
N ASP A 262 -16.28 30.30 7.28
CA ASP A 262 -15.43 29.76 8.34
C ASP A 262 -15.35 28.22 8.25
N ILE A 263 -16.46 27.53 7.94
CA ILE A 263 -16.48 26.09 7.66
C ILE A 263 -15.61 25.75 6.44
N MET A 264 -15.74 26.48 5.33
CA MET A 264 -14.91 26.25 4.13
C MET A 264 -13.42 26.43 4.45
N LYS A 265 -13.06 27.43 5.25
CA LYS A 265 -11.68 27.62 5.70
C LYS A 265 -11.16 26.51 6.60
N GLU A 266 -12.01 25.93 7.43
CA GLU A 266 -11.67 24.76 8.24
C GLU A 266 -11.48 23.53 7.36
N ILE A 267 -12.38 23.29 6.40
CA ILE A 267 -12.23 22.22 5.40
C ILE A 267 -10.94 22.38 4.60
N ASP A 268 -10.61 23.58 4.13
CA ASP A 268 -9.39 23.83 3.37
C ASP A 268 -8.13 23.70 4.23
N PHE A 269 -8.24 24.01 5.53
CA PHE A 269 -7.15 23.77 6.49
C PHE A 269 -6.91 22.28 6.69
N ASP A 270 -8.00 21.57 6.95
CA ASP A 270 -7.98 20.14 7.22
C ASP A 270 -7.44 19.39 6.02
N LYS A 271 -7.89 19.71 4.80
CA LYS A 271 -7.34 19.15 3.56
C LYS A 271 -5.85 19.43 3.36
N LYS A 272 -5.34 20.58 3.80
CA LYS A 272 -3.94 20.96 3.61
C LYS A 272 -3.02 20.37 4.66
N TYR A 273 -3.46 20.31 5.92
CA TYR A 273 -2.59 20.00 7.06
C TYR A 273 -3.01 18.77 7.86
N GLY A 274 -4.12 18.12 7.53
CA GLY A 274 -4.57 16.98 8.33
C GLY A 274 -3.56 15.84 8.35
N TRP A 275 -2.74 15.71 7.31
CA TRP A 275 -1.59 14.79 7.28
C TRP A 275 -0.59 15.01 8.42
N ILE A 276 -0.44 16.24 8.93
CA ILE A 276 0.41 16.57 10.08
C ILE A 276 -0.16 15.96 11.38
N TYR A 277 -1.48 15.92 11.54
CA TYR A 277 -2.09 15.26 12.70
C TYR A 277 -1.76 13.76 12.70
N PHE A 278 -1.92 13.08 11.56
CA PHE A 278 -1.49 11.69 11.44
C PHE A 278 0.00 11.51 11.81
N TYR A 279 0.86 12.36 11.24
CA TYR A 279 2.30 12.29 11.49
C TYR A 279 2.62 12.44 12.98
N LEU A 280 2.02 13.41 13.68
CA LEU A 280 2.28 13.65 15.09
C LEU A 280 1.73 12.54 15.99
N ASP A 281 0.53 12.02 15.70
CA ASP A 281 -0.12 10.99 16.50
C ASP A 281 0.60 9.64 16.42
N ASN A 282 1.37 9.41 15.35
CA ASN A 282 2.05 8.13 15.08
C ASN A 282 3.58 8.22 15.12
N LYS A 283 4.16 9.41 15.31
CA LYS A 283 5.61 9.59 15.49
C LYS A 283 6.02 9.05 16.86
N LYS A 284 6.81 7.97 16.88
CA LYS A 284 7.49 7.45 18.07
C LYS A 284 8.89 8.07 18.22
#